data_AF-A0A183JQB8-F1
#
_entry.id   AF-A0A183JQB8-F1
#
_cell.length_a   1.000
_cell.length_b   1.000
_cell.length_c   1.000
_cell.angle_alpha   90.00
_cell.angle_beta   90.00
_cell.angle_gamma   90.00
#
_symmetry.space_group_name_H-M   'P 1'
#
loop_
_entity.id
_entity.type
_entity.pdbx_description
1 polymer ?
#
loop_
_entity_poly.entity_id
_entity_poly.type
_entity_poly.pdbx_seq_one_letter_code
_entity_poly.pdbx_strand_id
1 'polypeptide(L)' 'MCIPGVVAERTQSNNILEVEQVLGVEAARRVVIDELLAVMEGHGVEVNVRHVMLLADVMTNRVSISNMLMR' A
#
# COMPACT_ATOMS: atom_id res chain seq x y z
N MET A 1 -0.85 0.60 17.64
CA MET A 1 0.30 1.53 17.68
C MET A 1 0.45 2.20 19.06
N CYS A 2 0.51 1.43 20.16
CA CYS A 2 0.45 2.00 21.53
C CYS A 2 1.65 1.62 22.40
N ILE A 3 2.81 1.41 21.78
CA ILE A 3 4.02 0.96 22.47
C ILE A 3 4.85 2.20 22.87
N PRO A 4 5.18 2.39 24.17
CA PRO A 4 6.03 3.49 24.62
C PRO A 4 7.40 3.47 23.92
N GLY A 5 7.84 4.61 23.40
CA GLY A 5 9.11 4.74 22.68
C GLY A 5 9.05 4.43 21.17
N VAL A 6 7.91 3.97 20.65
CA VAL A 6 7.68 3.79 19.21
C VAL A 6 6.90 4.97 18.64
N VAL A 7 7.40 5.56 17.56
CA VAL A 7 6.73 6.68 16.86
C VAL A 7 5.72 6.12 15.85
N ALA A 8 4.43 6.15 16.23
CA ALA A 8 3.34 5.58 15.47
C ALA A 8 3.20 6.21 14.07
N GLU A 9 3.38 7.53 13.96
CA GLU A 9 3.20 8.32 12.73
C GLU A 9 4.25 7.99 11.65
N ARG A 10 5.35 7.35 12.04
CA ARG A 10 6.44 6.96 11.13
C ARG A 10 6.51 5.46 10.89
N THR A 11 5.62 4.69 11.52
CA THR A 11 5.59 3.24 11.37
C THR A 11 4.90 2.88 10.05
N GLN A 12 5.52 2.01 9.26
CA GLN A 12 4.99 1.53 7.99
C GLN A 12 4.91 -0.01 8.02
N SER A 13 3.97 -0.57 7.27
CA SER A 13 3.78 -2.01 7.09
C SER A 13 3.57 -2.28 5.61
N ASN A 14 4.15 -3.36 5.10
CA ASN A 14 3.92 -3.85 3.74
C ASN A 14 2.64 -4.70 3.62
N ASN A 15 1.94 -4.94 4.74
CA ASN A 15 0.67 -5.64 4.75
C ASN A 15 -0.49 -4.68 4.48
N ILE A 16 -0.91 -4.61 3.21
CA ILE A 16 -1.95 -3.70 2.73
C ILE A 16 -3.30 -3.93 3.45
N LEU A 17 -3.62 -5.19 3.79
CA LEU A 17 -4.87 -5.55 4.45
C LEU A 17 -4.91 -5.05 5.90
N GLU A 18 -3.81 -5.21 6.62
CA GLU A 18 -3.67 -4.68 7.97
C GLU A 18 -3.73 -3.15 7.98
N VAL A 19 -3.04 -2.51 7.03
CA VAL A 19 -3.06 -1.06 6.88
C VAL A 19 -4.47 -0.56 6.58
N GLU A 20 -5.23 -1.23 5.71
CA GLU A 20 -6.62 -0.85 5.44
C GLU A 20 -7.50 -0.98 6.68
N GLN A 21 -7.37 -2.07 7.43
CA GLN A 21 -8.17 -2.32 8.62
C GLN A 21 -7.87 -1.35 9.77
N VAL A 22 -6.61 -0.91 9.91
CA VAL A 22 -6.17 -0.05 11.02
C VAL A 22 -6.19 1.44 10.66
N LEU A 23 -5.80 1.81 9.44
CA LEU A 23 -5.60 3.20 8.99
C LEU A 23 -6.57 3.62 7.87
N GLY A 24 -7.26 2.69 7.21
CA GLY A 24 -8.24 2.95 6.17
C GLY A 24 -7.70 2.84 4.73
N VAL A 25 -8.63 2.89 3.77
CA VAL A 25 -8.37 2.63 2.34
C VAL A 25 -7.39 3.62 1.69
N GLU A 26 -7.37 4.89 2.12
CA GLU A 26 -6.45 5.89 1.59
C GLU A 26 -4.99 5.64 2.02
N ALA A 27 -4.79 5.17 3.25
CA ALA A 27 -3.48 4.75 3.73
C ALA A 27 -3.00 3.50 2.98
N ALA A 28 -3.89 2.54 2.76
CA ALA A 28 -3.62 1.36 1.95
C ALA A 28 -3.22 1.74 0.51
N ARG A 29 -3.90 2.72 -0.10
CA ARG A 29 -3.55 3.21 -1.45
C ARG A 29 -2.15 3.78 -1.49
N ARG A 30 -1.79 4.57 -0.48
CA ARG A 30 -0.44 5.14 -0.37
C ARG A 30 0.62 4.04 -0.28
N VAL A 31 0.40 3.04 0.58
CA VAL A 31 1.32 1.90 0.73
C VAL A 31 1.50 1.14 -0.59
N VAL A 32 0.41 0.88 -1.32
CA VAL A 32 0.50 0.21 -2.63
C VAL A 32 1.34 1.02 -3.63
N ILE A 33 1.19 2.34 -3.67
CA ILE A 33 2.00 3.20 -4.55
C ILE A 33 3.48 3.13 -4.16
N ASP A 34 3.78 3.27 -2.87
CA ASP A 34 5.16 3.28 -2.37
C ASP A 34 5.87 1.93 -2.60
N GLU A 35 5.17 0.81 -2.39
CA GLU A 35 5.69 -0.54 -2.66
C GLU A 35 5.90 -0.79 -4.16
N LEU A 36 4.96 -0.39 -5.02
CA LEU A 36 5.10 -0.55 -6.46
C LEU A 36 6.30 0.24 -6.99
N LEU A 37 6.50 1.47 -6.53
CA LEU A 37 7.65 2.28 -6.91
C LEU A 37 8.97 1.63 -6.44
N ALA A 38 9.03 1.15 -5.19
CA ALA A 38 10.22 0.49 -4.65
C ALA A 38 10.59 -0.78 -5.45
N VAL A 39 9.60 -1.59 -5.84
CA VAL A 39 9.82 -2.78 -6.68
C VAL A 39 10.28 -2.41 -8.08
N MET A 40 9.69 -1.38 -8.69
CA MET A 40 10.06 -0.93 -10.03
C MET A 40 11.48 -0.36 -10.09
N GLU A 41 11.85 0.45 -9.10
CA GLU A 41 13.23 0.93 -8.93
C GLU A 41 14.21 -0.23 -8.75
N GLY A 42 13.85 -1.23 -7.92
CA GLY A 42 14.67 -2.44 -7.72
C GLY A 42 14.89 -3.28 -8.98
N HIS A 43 13.98 -3.20 -9.96
CA HIS A 43 14.07 -3.90 -11.24
C HIS A 43 14.55 -3.01 -12.40
N GLY A 44 14.87 -1.74 -12.16
CA GLY A 44 15.31 -0.80 -13.21
C GLY A 44 14.22 -0.48 -14.24
N VAL A 45 12.94 -0.61 -13.85
CA VAL A 45 11.79 -0.36 -14.72
C VAL A 45 11.27 1.06 -14.48
N GLU A 46 11.51 1.98 -15.41
CA GLU A 46 10.93 3.32 -15.35
C GLU A 46 9.47 3.30 -15.82
N VAL A 47 8.53 3.56 -14.91
CA VAL A 47 7.11 3.74 -15.25
C VAL A 47 6.61 5.07 -14.72
N ASN A 48 5.76 5.69 -15.52
CA ASN A 48 5.13 6.95 -15.14
C ASN A 48 4.24 6.78 -13.91
N VAL A 49 4.39 7.66 -12.93
CA VAL A 49 3.60 7.70 -11.68
C VAL A 49 2.09 7.64 -11.95
N ARG A 50 1.59 8.20 -13.05
CA ARG A 50 0.17 8.12 -13.41
C ARG A 50 -0.33 6.68 -13.61
N HIS A 51 0.48 5.80 -14.19
CA HIS A 51 0.12 4.38 -14.34
C HIS A 51 0.14 3.66 -12.99
N VAL A 52 1.10 3.98 -12.13
CA VAL A 52 1.20 3.41 -10.77
C VAL A 52 -0.01 3.84 -9.92
N MET A 53 -0.42 5.10 -10.01
CA MET A 53 -1.62 5.61 -9.32
C MET A 53 -2.88 4.89 -9.78
N LEU A 54 -3.07 4.72 -11.10
CA LEU A 54 -4.22 3.99 -11.64
C LEU A 54 -4.25 2.52 -11.17
N LEU A 55 -3.09 1.86 -11.16
CA LEU A 55 -2.97 0.49 -10.65
C LEU A 55 -3.30 0.43 -9.16
N ALA A 56 -2.80 1.38 -8.36
CA ALA A 56 -3.10 1.47 -6.94
C ALA A 56 -4.59 1.70 -6.67
N ASP A 57 -5.28 2.54 -7.46
CA ASP A 57 -6.73 2.73 -7.36
C ASP A 57 -7.50 1.43 -7.65
N VAL A 58 -7.07 0.67 -8.67
CA VAL A 58 -7.69 -0.63 -8.99
C VAL A 58 -7.43 -1.65 -7.88
N MET A 59 -6.22 -1.69 -7.31
CA MET A 59 -5.85 -2.62 -6.24
C MET A 59 -6.51 -2.28 -4.90
N THR A 60 -6.83 -1.01 -4.66
CA THR A 60 -7.49 -0.54 -3.43
C THR A 60 -9.00 -0.44 -3.53
N ASN A 61 -9.58 -0.76 -4.70
CA ASN A 61 -11.02 -0.95 -4.80
C ASN A 61 -11.47 -2.08 -3.86
N ARG A 62 -12.60 -1.92 -3.17
CA ARG A 62 -13.11 -2.86 -2.16
C ARG A 62 -13.19 -4.31 -2.66
N VAL A 63 -13.53 -4.50 -3.93
CA VAL A 63 -13.58 -5.83 -4.57
C VAL A 63 -12.19 -6.45 -4.66
N SER A 64 -11.16 -5.67 -5.03
CA SER A 64 -9.78 -6.14 -5.19
C SER A 64 -9.13 -6.50 -3.86
N ILE A 65 -9.34 -5.67 -2.82
CA ILE A 65 -8.83 -5.93 -1.47
C ILE A 65 -9.45 -7.22 -0.89
N SER A 66 -10.76 -7.39 -1.05
CA SER A 66 -11.44 -8.62 -0.62
C SER A 66 -10.94 -9.86 -1.38
N ASN A 67 -10.57 -9.71 -2.65
CA ASN A 67 -10.02 -10.80 -3.46
C ASN A 67 -8.57 -11.16 -3.10
N MET A 68 -7.80 -10.25 -2.48
CA MET A 68 -6.46 -10.59 -1.96
C MET A 68 -6.52 -11.58 -0.79
N LEU A 69 -7.63 -11.63 -0.05
CA LEU A 69 -7.82 -12.58 1.07
C LEU A 69 -8.24 -13.99 0.63
N MET A 70 -8.74 -14.15 -0.61
CA MET A 70 -9.27 -15.42 -1.12
C MET A 70 -8.24 -16.24 -1.91
N ARG A 71 -6.95 -15.90 -1.87
CA ARG A 71 -5.85 -16.61 -2.55
C ARG A 71 -4.80 -17.10 -1.57
#